data_AF-A0A1X9Z9K7-F1
#
_entry.id   AF-A0A1X9Z9K7-F1
#
_cell.length_a   1.000
_cell.length_b   1.000
_cell.length_c   1.000
_cell.angle_alpha   90.00
_cell.angle_beta   90.00
_cell.angle_gamma   90.00
#
_symmetry.space_group_name_H-M   'P 1'
#
loop_
_entity.id
_entity.type
_entity.pdbx_description
1 polymer ?
#
loop_
_entity_poly.entity_id
_entity_poly.type
_entity_poly.pdbx_seq_one_letter_code
_entity_poly.pdbx_strand_id
1 'polypeptide(L)'
;MTENEFDYHKEISQLPEYIGASYAMENANQAVPIFEGQFSIRQAEINITVLGTIAFNWFPEKRAKFQTSQILEESHPSVHINMAKPCQIIIDDLLFGEAWVTSFKDMNYLSGFCGRAVLGDPRIKVSRIHFSIPNLLISDGEKIKRTHPESIYFFNGRQVFEHGPFKIVIDKSDKYETLYEELKKSGGYLLTCGGEITSKKGPFSLKDVEELLLSFHNFISFINGRETSLYFLKGEHENEIIWQDFSSYFCEPFKEVTRWSNIIGLNRLNDIWVNFSEMWKDPDKKDFLLYAIHWYLNGNANNGSTEGSIIFVQTGLELVYNWFLIEQKKLILGSDASNIAASNKIRLLLSQLSIPREIPVESENLMKLADMEDGAEVFTVIRNALVHGQEKKRRDLRDIGSMERFEALELGLWYLELSLLHILGYKGNYKNRIKRGWFGLGEPLPWQKDAS
;
A
#
# COMPACT_ATOMS: atom_id res chain seq x y z
N MET A 1 18.81 27.51 -35.19
CA MET A 1 17.84 26.50 -34.78
C MET A 1 17.57 25.59 -35.95
N THR A 2 18.15 24.40 -35.92
CA THR A 2 17.90 23.36 -36.93
C THR A 2 16.51 22.74 -36.70
N GLU A 3 15.89 22.13 -37.71
CA GLU A 3 14.59 21.43 -37.55
C GLU A 3 14.62 20.42 -36.39
N ASN A 4 15.76 19.75 -36.18
CA ASN A 4 15.96 18.82 -35.06
C ASN A 4 15.94 19.50 -33.67
N GLU A 5 16.43 20.73 -33.53
CA GLU A 5 16.32 21.48 -32.26
C GLU A 5 14.88 21.93 -32.01
N PHE A 6 14.14 22.28 -33.07
CA PHE A 6 12.75 22.72 -32.96
C PHE A 6 11.82 21.57 -32.55
N ASP A 7 12.02 20.38 -33.12
CA ASP A 7 11.25 19.18 -32.74
C ASP A 7 11.57 18.69 -31.33
N TYR A 8 12.85 18.75 -30.91
CA TYR A 8 13.24 18.40 -29.53
C TYR A 8 12.60 19.33 -28.48
N HIS A 9 12.57 20.65 -28.73
CA HIS A 9 11.90 21.60 -27.84
C HIS A 9 10.37 21.40 -27.81
N LYS A 10 9.78 21.02 -28.94
CA LYS A 10 8.34 20.73 -29.04
C LYS A 10 7.96 19.46 -28.26
N GLU A 11 8.74 18.38 -28.38
CA GLU A 11 8.54 17.15 -27.59
C GLU A 11 8.66 17.41 -26.07
N ILE A 12 9.64 18.22 -25.65
CA ILE A 12 9.82 18.61 -24.25
C ILE A 12 8.62 19.40 -23.71
N SER A 13 8.07 20.31 -24.51
CA SER A 13 6.93 21.13 -24.09
C SER A 13 5.69 20.28 -23.80
N GLN A 14 5.54 19.15 -24.48
CA GLN A 14 4.42 18.22 -24.36
C GLN A 14 4.54 17.22 -23.20
N LEU A 15 5.74 17.08 -22.60
CA LEU A 15 5.91 16.22 -21.44
C LEU A 15 5.09 16.75 -20.24
N PRO A 16 4.43 15.85 -19.49
CA PRO A 16 3.67 16.24 -18.33
C PRO A 16 4.57 16.81 -17.22
N GLU A 17 4.06 17.82 -16.51
CA GLU A 17 4.73 18.42 -15.35
C GLU A 17 4.62 17.53 -14.12
N TYR A 18 5.70 17.44 -13.34
CA TYR A 18 5.81 16.71 -12.09
C TYR A 18 4.87 17.26 -11.02
N ILE A 19 4.10 16.38 -10.37
CA ILE A 19 3.13 16.74 -9.31
C ILE A 19 3.83 16.87 -7.96
N GLY A 20 4.68 15.90 -7.62
CA GLY A 20 5.38 15.83 -6.33
C GLY A 20 4.46 15.61 -5.12
N ALA A 21 5.07 15.25 -3.98
CA ALA A 21 4.34 15.06 -2.74
C ALA A 21 3.78 16.40 -2.23
N SER A 22 2.55 16.37 -1.70
CA SER A 22 1.85 17.53 -1.14
C SER A 22 2.58 18.16 0.05
N TYR A 23 3.50 17.42 0.67
CA TYR A 23 4.37 17.86 1.76
C TYR A 23 5.78 17.35 1.52
N ALA A 24 6.78 18.20 1.77
CA ALA A 24 8.17 17.79 1.75
C ALA A 24 8.56 17.17 3.11
N MET A 25 9.27 16.06 3.06
CA MET A 25 9.98 15.49 4.19
C MET A 25 11.44 15.33 3.80
N GLU A 26 12.34 15.95 4.55
CA GLU A 26 13.79 15.82 4.34
C GLU A 26 14.35 14.63 5.12
N ASN A 27 13.71 14.29 6.23
CA ASN A 27 14.13 13.21 7.12
C ASN A 27 12.98 12.23 7.34
N ALA A 28 13.31 10.94 7.52
CA ALA A 28 12.31 9.95 7.89
C ALA A 28 11.62 10.34 9.20
N ASN A 29 10.31 10.13 9.27
CA ASN A 29 9.47 10.39 10.44
C ASN A 29 9.33 11.87 10.84
N GLN A 30 9.77 12.80 9.98
CA GLN A 30 9.53 14.23 10.15
C GLN A 30 8.02 14.51 10.29
N ALA A 31 7.64 15.24 11.33
CA ALA A 31 6.26 15.65 11.54
C ALA A 31 5.81 16.60 10.42
N VAL A 32 4.57 16.45 9.98
CA VAL A 32 3.98 17.30 8.93
C VAL A 32 3.15 18.39 9.61
N PRO A 33 3.53 19.68 9.50
CA PRO A 33 2.74 20.75 10.11
C PRO A 33 1.37 20.85 9.44
N ILE A 34 0.32 20.99 10.25
CA ILE A 34 -1.07 21.10 9.78
C ILE A 34 -1.60 22.51 10.00
N PHE A 35 -1.49 23.03 11.22
CA PHE A 35 -2.05 24.31 11.61
C PHE A 35 -1.24 24.93 12.74
N GLU A 36 -1.07 26.25 12.71
CA GLU A 36 -0.52 27.04 13.81
C GLU A 36 -1.36 28.31 13.94
N GLY A 37 -1.88 28.55 15.14
CA GLY A 37 -2.77 29.68 15.38
C GLY A 37 -3.82 29.39 16.42
N GLN A 38 -4.91 30.15 16.35
CA GLN A 38 -6.02 30.05 17.28
C GLN A 38 -7.00 28.96 16.84
N PHE A 39 -7.43 28.11 17.77
CA PHE A 39 -8.50 27.13 17.55
C PHE A 39 -9.31 26.93 18.83
N SER A 40 -10.47 26.31 18.72
CA SER A 40 -11.35 26.04 19.87
C SER A 40 -11.41 24.56 20.20
N ILE A 41 -11.42 24.24 21.49
CA ILE A 41 -11.66 22.89 22.04
C ILE A 41 -13.04 22.88 22.67
N ARG A 42 -13.96 22.10 22.09
CA ARG A 42 -15.36 21.99 22.54
C ARG A 42 -15.65 20.63 23.15
N GLN A 43 -16.24 20.58 24.34
CA GLN A 43 -16.71 19.36 24.99
C GLN A 43 -17.99 19.62 25.78
N ALA A 44 -19.12 19.05 25.33
CA ALA A 44 -20.44 19.35 25.90
C ALA A 44 -20.71 20.87 25.93
N GLU A 45 -20.92 21.47 27.11
CA GLU A 45 -21.13 22.92 27.27
C GLU A 45 -19.83 23.72 27.36
N ILE A 46 -18.67 23.06 27.41
CA ILE A 46 -17.36 23.69 27.48
C ILE A 46 -16.92 24.10 26.07
N ASN A 47 -16.50 25.35 25.93
CA ASN A 47 -15.80 25.85 24.74
C ASN A 47 -14.59 26.70 25.16
N ILE A 48 -13.39 26.24 24.85
CA ILE A 48 -12.13 26.92 25.21
C ILE A 48 -11.45 27.38 23.94
N THR A 49 -11.11 28.65 23.87
CA THR A 49 -10.29 29.20 22.79
C THR A 49 -8.83 29.16 23.20
N VAL A 50 -7.97 28.59 22.35
CA VAL A 50 -6.55 28.37 22.63
C VAL A 50 -5.69 28.84 21.46
N LEU A 51 -4.45 29.20 21.76
CA LEU A 51 -3.37 29.33 20.78
C LEU A 51 -2.54 28.04 20.82
N GLY A 52 -2.16 27.51 19.66
CA GLY A 52 -1.34 26.31 19.62
C GLY A 52 -0.97 25.84 18.22
N THR A 53 -0.47 24.62 18.16
CA THR A 53 -0.06 23.95 16.92
C THR A 53 -0.74 22.60 16.77
N ILE A 54 -0.93 22.19 15.53
CA ILE A 54 -1.37 20.86 15.13
C ILE A 54 -0.40 20.33 14.08
N ALA A 55 0.09 19.12 14.28
CA ALA A 55 0.98 18.45 13.34
C ALA A 55 0.63 16.96 13.23
N PHE A 56 0.86 16.36 12.06
CA PHE A 56 0.81 14.92 11.89
C PHE A 56 2.12 14.30 12.36
N ASN A 57 2.05 13.44 13.36
CA ASN A 57 3.20 12.71 13.85
C ASN A 57 3.12 11.26 13.36
N TRP A 58 4.25 10.71 12.92
CA TRP A 58 4.37 9.30 12.51
C TRP A 58 4.53 8.35 13.70
N PHE A 59 5.21 8.81 14.75
CA PHE A 59 5.49 8.06 15.97
C PHE A 59 5.03 8.81 17.24
N PRO A 60 4.78 8.09 18.35
CA PRO A 60 4.61 6.63 18.43
C PRO A 60 3.38 6.11 17.68
N GLU A 61 2.42 6.98 17.37
CA GLU A 61 1.22 6.66 16.63
C GLU A 61 1.08 7.64 15.47
N LYS A 62 0.76 7.10 14.28
CA LYS A 62 0.43 7.88 13.08
C LYS A 62 -0.89 8.59 13.28
N ARG A 63 -0.89 9.89 13.57
CA ARG A 63 -2.11 10.73 13.67
C ARG A 63 -1.78 12.20 13.85
N ALA A 64 -2.76 13.06 13.58
CA ALA A 64 -2.70 14.47 13.95
C ALA A 64 -2.69 14.64 15.47
N LYS A 65 -1.77 15.46 15.96
CA LYS A 65 -1.61 15.81 17.38
C LYS A 65 -1.67 17.31 17.54
N PHE A 66 -2.32 17.76 18.60
CA PHE A 66 -2.39 19.17 18.96
C PHE A 66 -1.66 19.43 20.26
N GLN A 67 -1.10 20.63 20.38
CA GLN A 67 -0.47 21.16 21.57
C GLN A 67 -0.87 22.62 21.73
N THR A 68 -1.32 23.01 22.92
CA THR A 68 -1.65 24.40 23.22
C THR A 68 -0.45 25.09 23.86
N SER A 69 -0.21 26.34 23.48
CA SER A 69 0.76 27.22 24.14
C SER A 69 0.09 28.15 25.13
N GLN A 70 -1.16 28.53 24.88
CA GLN A 70 -1.91 29.48 25.70
C GLN A 70 -3.42 29.22 25.63
N ILE A 71 -4.13 29.42 26.75
CA ILE A 71 -5.59 29.53 26.79
C ILE A 71 -5.96 31.02 26.73
N LEU A 72 -6.83 31.39 25.79
CA LEU A 72 -7.20 32.78 25.50
C LEU A 72 -8.52 33.18 26.18
N GLU A 73 -9.51 32.29 26.17
CA GLU A 73 -10.81 32.53 26.80
C GLU A 73 -11.31 31.27 27.51
N GLU A 74 -11.54 31.37 28.82
CA GLU A 74 -12.27 30.39 29.60
C GLU A 74 -13.74 30.79 29.65
N SER A 75 -14.61 29.98 29.07
CA SER A 75 -16.06 30.15 29.26
C SER A 75 -16.53 29.76 30.68
N HIS A 76 -15.64 29.23 31.55
CA HIS A 76 -15.90 29.07 32.99
C HIS A 76 -14.58 28.86 33.80
N PRO A 77 -14.44 29.38 35.05
CA PRO A 77 -13.20 29.27 35.85
C PRO A 77 -12.88 27.87 36.44
N SER A 78 -13.69 26.86 36.14
CA SER A 78 -13.60 25.49 36.69
C SER A 78 -13.71 24.42 35.60
N VAL A 79 -13.37 24.79 34.36
CA VAL A 79 -13.45 23.90 33.20
C VAL A 79 -12.43 22.77 33.33
N HIS A 80 -12.89 21.64 33.85
CA HIS A 80 -12.18 20.38 33.73
C HIS A 80 -12.62 19.71 32.44
N ILE A 81 -11.79 19.75 31.39
CA ILE A 81 -11.96 18.84 30.26
C ILE A 81 -11.88 17.41 30.81
N ASN A 82 -12.92 16.63 30.57
CA ASN A 82 -12.94 15.22 30.94
C ASN A 82 -12.09 14.43 29.94
N MET A 83 -10.88 14.06 30.34
CA MET A 83 -9.94 13.28 29.53
C MET A 83 -10.46 11.87 29.14
N ALA A 84 -11.48 11.36 29.84
CA ALA A 84 -12.11 10.08 29.50
C ALA A 84 -13.18 10.18 28.41
N LYS A 85 -13.49 11.40 27.94
CA LYS A 85 -14.48 11.66 26.89
C LYS A 85 -13.83 12.39 25.71
N PRO A 86 -14.30 12.17 24.47
CA PRO A 86 -13.82 12.94 23.33
C PRO A 86 -14.20 14.42 23.47
N CYS A 87 -13.42 15.28 22.83
CA CYS A 87 -13.73 16.67 22.55
C CYS A 87 -13.70 16.90 21.03
N GLN A 88 -14.01 18.11 20.60
CA GLN A 88 -13.96 18.53 19.21
C GLN A 88 -12.97 19.67 19.07
N ILE A 89 -12.11 19.62 18.05
CA ILE A 89 -11.28 20.74 17.64
C ILE A 89 -12.02 21.49 16.52
N ILE A 90 -12.11 22.81 16.66
CA ILE A 90 -12.77 23.69 15.70
C ILE A 90 -11.76 24.73 15.23
N ILE A 91 -11.61 24.88 13.92
CA ILE A 91 -10.73 25.85 13.25
C ILE A 91 -11.60 26.61 12.25
N ASP A 92 -11.59 27.94 12.28
CA ASP A 92 -12.40 28.80 11.40
C ASP A 92 -13.89 28.39 11.36
N ASP A 93 -14.48 28.14 12.54
CA ASP A 93 -15.87 27.67 12.74
C ASP A 93 -16.21 26.31 12.10
N LEU A 94 -15.23 25.60 11.56
CA LEU A 94 -15.37 24.27 10.98
C LEU A 94 -14.80 23.21 11.92
N LEU A 95 -15.49 22.06 11.98
CA LEU A 95 -15.01 20.91 12.74
C LEU A 95 -13.74 20.36 12.09
N PHE A 96 -12.61 20.50 12.77
CA PHE A 96 -11.37 19.86 12.36
C PHE A 96 -11.41 18.35 12.64
N GLY A 97 -11.92 17.96 13.81
CA GLY A 97 -11.92 16.57 14.20
C GLY A 97 -12.42 16.29 15.62
N GLU A 98 -12.82 15.04 15.85
CA GLU A 98 -12.93 14.50 17.21
C GLU A 98 -11.53 14.21 17.77
N ALA A 99 -11.31 14.61 19.01
CA ALA A 99 -10.01 14.59 19.66
C ALA A 99 -10.07 14.07 21.09
N TRP A 100 -8.92 13.61 21.59
CA TRP A 100 -8.73 13.15 22.97
C TRP A 100 -7.59 13.91 23.59
N VAL A 101 -7.85 14.53 24.74
CA VAL A 101 -6.82 15.14 25.58
C VAL A 101 -6.09 14.03 26.33
N THR A 102 -4.78 13.91 26.12
CA THR A 102 -3.93 12.88 26.74
C THR A 102 -3.00 13.45 27.80
N SER A 103 -2.76 14.75 27.81
CA SER A 103 -1.94 15.39 28.83
C SER A 103 -2.43 16.80 29.09
N PHE A 104 -2.42 17.15 30.37
CA PHE A 104 -2.67 18.48 30.89
C PHE A 104 -1.55 18.82 31.86
N LYS A 105 -0.89 19.95 31.65
CA LYS A 105 0.19 20.43 32.51
C LYS A 105 -0.06 21.89 32.85
N ASP A 106 -0.23 22.16 34.14
CA ASP A 106 -0.64 23.49 34.63
C ASP A 106 -1.96 23.96 33.97
N MET A 107 -2.44 25.16 34.27
CA MET A 107 -3.72 25.65 33.72
C MET A 107 -3.68 25.96 32.21
N ASN A 108 -2.52 25.97 31.55
CA ASN A 108 -2.37 26.56 30.20
C ASN A 108 -1.93 25.58 29.10
N TYR A 109 -1.50 24.37 29.45
CA TYR A 109 -0.98 23.41 28.46
C TYR A 109 -1.87 22.16 28.38
N LEU A 110 -2.51 22.00 27.23
CA LEU A 110 -3.28 20.84 26.81
C LEU A 110 -2.60 20.21 25.60
N SER A 111 -2.54 18.88 25.57
CA SER A 111 -2.14 18.16 24.36
C SER A 111 -2.89 16.86 24.20
N GLY A 112 -2.97 16.42 22.95
CA GLY A 112 -3.79 15.28 22.59
C GLY A 112 -3.64 14.92 21.12
N PHE A 113 -4.56 14.07 20.65
CA PHE A 113 -4.61 13.62 19.27
C PHE A 113 -6.02 13.70 18.71
N CYS A 114 -6.12 13.76 17.38
CA CYS A 114 -7.37 13.70 16.65
C CYS A 114 -7.54 12.31 16.02
N GLY A 115 -8.78 11.81 16.01
CA GLY A 115 -9.13 10.59 15.27
C GLY A 115 -9.20 10.87 13.77
N ARG A 116 -10.26 11.59 13.36
CA ARG A 116 -10.37 12.21 12.03
C ARG A 116 -9.81 13.64 12.11
N ALA A 117 -9.09 14.09 11.10
CA ALA A 117 -8.42 15.39 11.09
C ALA A 117 -8.54 16.05 9.70
N VAL A 118 -9.54 16.91 9.51
CA VAL A 118 -9.81 17.57 8.23
C VAL A 118 -9.84 19.08 8.41
N LEU A 119 -8.99 19.80 7.69
CA LEU A 119 -9.04 21.24 7.61
C LEU A 119 -9.96 21.66 6.46
N GLY A 120 -10.92 22.54 6.69
CA GLY A 120 -11.94 22.92 5.70
C GLY A 120 -13.13 21.95 5.62
N ASP A 121 -13.94 22.06 4.56
CA ASP A 121 -15.15 21.23 4.38
C ASP A 121 -14.98 20.20 3.23
N PRO A 122 -14.80 18.91 3.54
CA PRO A 122 -14.57 17.85 2.53
C PRO A 122 -15.82 17.51 1.71
N ARG A 123 -16.99 18.10 2.03
CA ARG A 123 -18.22 17.96 1.25
C ARG A 123 -18.21 18.85 0.01
N ILE A 124 -17.37 19.89 0.00
CA ILE A 124 -17.25 20.77 -1.17
C ILE A 124 -16.60 19.98 -2.31
N LYS A 125 -17.23 20.06 -3.49
CA LYS A 125 -16.76 19.37 -4.69
C LYS A 125 -15.53 20.06 -5.26
N VAL A 126 -14.58 19.26 -5.68
CA VAL A 126 -13.27 19.66 -6.18
C VAL A 126 -13.06 19.14 -7.60
N SER A 127 -12.25 19.84 -8.38
CA SER A 127 -11.82 19.36 -9.71
C SER A 127 -10.73 18.31 -9.59
N ARG A 128 -9.95 18.35 -8.51
CA ARG A 128 -8.80 17.47 -8.27
C ARG A 128 -8.60 17.20 -6.78
N ILE A 129 -8.12 16.00 -6.45
CA ILE A 129 -7.58 15.69 -5.12
C ILE A 129 -6.09 15.38 -5.27
N HIS A 130 -5.21 16.14 -4.61
CA HIS A 130 -3.78 15.81 -4.47
C HIS A 130 -3.54 14.89 -3.29
N PHE A 131 -2.50 14.08 -3.32
CA PHE A 131 -2.12 13.19 -2.23
C PHE A 131 -0.62 12.90 -2.21
N SER A 132 -0.16 12.31 -1.11
CA SER A 132 1.18 11.76 -0.98
C SER A 132 1.12 10.30 -0.57
N ILE A 133 2.11 9.49 -0.95
CA ILE A 133 2.18 8.07 -0.56
C ILE A 133 3.49 7.81 0.20
N PRO A 134 3.42 7.37 1.46
CA PRO A 134 4.59 6.98 2.23
C PRO A 134 5.12 5.61 1.78
N ASN A 135 6.45 5.46 1.81
CA ASN A 135 7.15 4.17 1.66
C ASN A 135 6.74 3.34 0.43
N LEU A 136 6.34 3.99 -0.66
CA LEU A 136 6.00 3.34 -1.90
C LEU A 136 7.28 3.03 -2.67
N LEU A 137 7.55 1.73 -2.79
CA LEU A 137 8.51 1.20 -3.74
C LEU A 137 7.82 1.17 -5.09
N ILE A 138 8.22 2.00 -6.04
CA ILE A 138 7.63 1.99 -7.38
C ILE A 138 8.72 2.01 -8.43
N SER A 139 8.53 1.24 -9.48
CA SER A 139 9.42 1.23 -10.63
C SER A 139 9.40 2.57 -11.34
N ASP A 140 10.33 2.74 -12.27
CA ASP A 140 10.22 3.81 -13.25
C ASP A 140 8.89 3.72 -14.00
N GLY A 141 8.44 4.88 -14.49
CA GLY A 141 7.18 5.03 -15.22
C GLY A 141 7.37 5.86 -16.48
N GLU A 142 6.31 6.52 -16.91
CA GLU A 142 6.35 7.46 -18.02
C GLU A 142 7.28 8.63 -17.72
N LYS A 143 7.85 9.20 -18.78
CA LYS A 143 8.75 10.35 -18.72
C LYS A 143 7.97 11.61 -18.37
N ILE A 144 8.44 12.33 -17.36
CA ILE A 144 7.88 13.60 -16.91
C ILE A 144 8.97 14.67 -16.84
N LYS A 145 8.54 15.93 -16.76
CA LYS A 145 9.43 17.08 -16.60
C LYS A 145 9.21 17.79 -15.26
N ARG A 146 10.27 18.38 -14.73
CA ARG A 146 10.23 19.33 -13.62
C ARG A 146 10.85 20.64 -14.07
N THR A 147 10.03 21.68 -14.11
CA THR A 147 10.41 23.03 -14.52
C THR A 147 10.90 23.82 -13.30
N HIS A 148 12.15 24.25 -13.33
CA HIS A 148 12.74 25.22 -12.41
C HIS A 148 12.89 26.57 -13.11
N PRO A 149 13.08 27.67 -12.36
CA PRO A 149 13.28 29.00 -12.95
C PRO A 149 14.41 29.07 -13.99
N GLU A 150 15.46 28.25 -13.84
CA GLU A 150 16.67 28.29 -14.67
C GLU A 150 16.90 27.03 -15.52
N SER A 151 16.13 25.96 -15.31
CA SER A 151 16.38 24.66 -15.93
C SER A 151 15.14 23.78 -15.97
N ILE A 152 15.12 22.81 -16.89
CA ILE A 152 14.10 21.76 -16.95
C ILE A 152 14.80 20.41 -16.83
N TYR A 153 14.39 19.60 -15.85
CA TYR A 153 14.88 18.23 -15.69
C TYR A 153 13.81 17.25 -16.14
N PHE A 154 14.24 16.09 -16.62
CA PHE A 154 13.34 15.01 -17.04
C PHE A 154 13.74 13.72 -16.34
N PHE A 155 12.75 12.93 -15.97
CA PHE A 155 12.98 11.62 -15.40
C PHE A 155 11.77 10.71 -15.64
N ASN A 156 11.97 9.41 -15.50
CA ASN A 156 10.91 8.42 -15.60
C ASN A 156 10.33 8.18 -14.21
N GLY A 157 9.04 8.45 -14.02
CA GLY A 157 8.46 8.40 -12.68
C GLY A 157 6.95 8.39 -12.61
N ARG A 158 6.24 8.59 -13.73
CA ARG A 158 4.78 8.68 -13.73
C ARG A 158 4.10 7.35 -13.98
N GLN A 159 3.15 7.04 -13.13
CA GLN A 159 2.27 5.89 -13.23
C GLN A 159 0.84 6.38 -13.34
N VAL A 160 0.10 5.86 -14.31
CA VAL A 160 -1.27 6.29 -14.61
C VAL A 160 -2.21 5.11 -14.45
N PHE A 161 -3.24 5.30 -13.63
CA PHE A 161 -4.27 4.32 -13.35
C PHE A 161 -5.62 4.92 -13.73
N GLU A 162 -6.29 4.33 -14.71
CA GLU A 162 -7.49 4.90 -15.28
C GLU A 162 -8.56 3.83 -15.46
N HIS A 163 -9.68 4.01 -14.76
CA HIS A 163 -10.82 3.12 -14.87
C HIS A 163 -12.12 3.86 -14.51
N GLY A 164 -13.18 3.62 -15.30
CA GLY A 164 -14.45 4.31 -15.15
C GLY A 164 -14.29 5.84 -15.29
N PRO A 165 -14.86 6.64 -14.36
CA PRO A 165 -14.78 8.09 -14.45
C PRO A 165 -13.48 8.68 -13.91
N PHE A 166 -12.66 7.91 -13.18
CA PHE A 166 -11.53 8.44 -12.44
C PHE A 166 -10.18 8.10 -13.10
N LYS A 167 -9.26 9.04 -12.98
CA LYS A 167 -7.85 8.89 -13.33
C LYS A 167 -7.00 9.22 -12.10
N ILE A 168 -6.12 8.32 -11.73
CA ILE A 168 -5.15 8.47 -10.65
C ILE A 168 -3.77 8.54 -11.29
N VAL A 169 -3.00 9.57 -10.94
CA VAL A 169 -1.62 9.74 -11.38
C VAL A 169 -0.72 9.71 -10.15
N ILE A 170 0.36 8.95 -10.22
CA ILE A 170 1.40 8.90 -9.20
C ILE A 170 2.72 9.25 -9.85
N ASP A 171 3.43 10.21 -9.27
CA ASP A 171 4.80 10.54 -9.62
C ASP A 171 5.74 10.09 -8.50
N LYS A 172 6.74 9.30 -8.87
CA LYS A 172 7.90 9.00 -8.03
C LYS A 172 8.63 10.31 -7.70
N SER A 173 9.11 10.45 -6.47
CA SER A 173 9.91 11.61 -6.08
C SER A 173 11.14 11.77 -6.97
N ASP A 174 11.48 13.00 -7.34
CA ASP A 174 12.72 13.29 -8.07
C ASP A 174 13.98 13.10 -7.21
N LYS A 175 13.80 13.04 -5.88
CA LYS A 175 14.85 12.73 -4.90
C LYS A 175 14.76 11.29 -4.37
N TYR A 176 14.10 10.39 -5.12
CA TYR A 176 13.75 9.06 -4.64
C TYR A 176 14.92 8.29 -4.03
N GLU A 177 16.08 8.25 -4.70
CA GLU A 177 17.24 7.50 -4.22
C GLU A 177 17.75 8.01 -2.87
N THR A 178 17.81 9.33 -2.69
CA THR A 178 18.20 9.94 -1.41
C THR A 178 17.20 9.62 -0.30
N LEU A 179 15.90 9.70 -0.61
CA LEU A 179 14.83 9.37 0.33
C LEU A 179 14.85 7.87 0.69
N TYR A 180 15.15 7.00 -0.28
CA TYR A 180 15.26 5.57 -0.07
C TYR A 180 16.43 5.22 0.86
N GLU A 181 17.61 5.81 0.66
CA GLU A 181 18.75 5.62 1.55
C GLU A 181 18.47 6.11 2.98
N GLU A 182 17.75 7.24 3.12
CA GLU A 182 17.30 7.72 4.44
C GLU A 182 16.33 6.72 5.10
N LEU A 183 15.41 6.13 4.34
CA LEU A 183 14.53 5.07 4.84
C LEU A 183 15.30 3.82 5.26
N LYS A 184 16.34 3.40 4.52
CA LYS A 184 17.18 2.26 4.90
C LYS A 184 17.93 2.50 6.20
N LYS A 185 18.38 3.74 6.42
CA LYS A 185 19.12 4.13 7.62
C LYS A 185 18.23 4.29 8.85
N SER A 186 17.12 5.00 8.70
CA SER A 186 16.29 5.47 9.82
C SER A 186 15.04 4.62 10.05
N GLY A 187 14.59 3.85 9.05
CA GLY A 187 13.31 3.16 9.07
C GLY A 187 12.13 4.11 9.20
N GLY A 188 10.93 3.56 9.43
CA GLY A 188 9.74 4.37 9.68
C GLY A 188 9.10 4.88 8.39
N TYR A 189 8.82 6.18 8.27
CA TYR A 189 7.95 6.70 7.21
C TYR A 189 8.56 7.88 6.48
N LEU A 190 8.42 7.88 5.16
CA LEU A 190 8.84 8.99 4.31
C LEU A 190 7.96 9.06 3.06
N LEU A 191 7.55 10.28 2.69
CA LEU A 191 6.78 10.51 1.47
C LEU A 191 7.67 10.32 0.24
N THR A 192 7.43 9.24 -0.48
CA THR A 192 8.27 8.79 -1.61
C THR A 192 7.63 9.07 -2.96
N CYS A 193 6.30 9.23 -2.98
CA CYS A 193 5.53 9.59 -4.17
C CYS A 193 4.49 10.65 -3.84
N GLY A 194 4.12 11.43 -4.84
CA GLY A 194 2.96 12.31 -4.83
C GLY A 194 2.04 12.02 -6.00
N GLY A 195 0.82 12.53 -5.98
CA GLY A 195 -0.11 12.23 -7.05
C GLY A 195 -1.41 13.00 -6.96
N GLU A 196 -2.25 12.77 -7.95
CA GLU A 196 -3.57 13.39 -8.05
C GLU A 196 -4.64 12.43 -8.55
N ILE A 197 -5.89 12.69 -8.12
CA ILE A 197 -7.10 12.06 -8.63
C ILE A 197 -7.90 13.13 -9.38
N THR A 198 -8.33 12.80 -10.60
CA THR A 198 -9.22 13.64 -11.40
C THR A 198 -10.41 12.83 -11.91
N SER A 199 -11.49 13.53 -12.27
CA SER A 199 -12.74 12.92 -12.77
C SER A 199 -13.09 13.44 -14.16
N LYS A 200 -13.42 12.53 -15.06
CA LYS A 200 -13.95 12.82 -16.39
C LYS A 200 -15.41 13.32 -16.37
N LYS A 201 -16.11 13.15 -15.25
CA LYS A 201 -17.53 13.53 -15.09
C LYS A 201 -17.72 14.93 -14.49
N GLY A 202 -16.63 15.65 -14.22
CA GLY A 202 -16.64 16.94 -13.53
C GLY A 202 -16.37 16.82 -12.03
N PRO A 203 -16.59 17.91 -11.27
CA PRO A 203 -16.21 18.00 -9.86
C PRO A 203 -16.86 16.94 -8.96
N PHE A 204 -16.12 16.51 -7.95
CA PHE A 204 -16.48 15.41 -7.04
C PHE A 204 -16.04 15.74 -5.60
N SER A 205 -16.72 15.17 -4.61
CA SER A 205 -16.40 15.33 -3.18
C SER A 205 -15.49 14.20 -2.69
N LEU A 206 -14.93 14.32 -1.48
CA LEU A 206 -14.19 13.22 -0.85
C LEU A 206 -15.06 11.95 -0.73
N LYS A 207 -16.34 12.13 -0.40
CA LYS A 207 -17.32 11.03 -0.29
C LYS A 207 -17.49 10.27 -1.62
N ASP A 208 -17.43 10.97 -2.75
CA ASP A 208 -17.61 10.35 -4.07
C ASP A 208 -16.45 9.40 -4.45
N VAL A 209 -15.30 9.50 -3.76
CA VAL A 209 -14.10 8.67 -4.01
C VAL A 209 -13.72 7.76 -2.85
N GLU A 210 -14.51 7.66 -1.77
CA GLU A 210 -14.17 6.81 -0.61
C GLU A 210 -13.92 5.34 -1.00
N GLU A 211 -14.79 4.73 -1.80
CA GLU A 211 -14.59 3.36 -2.29
C GLU A 211 -13.41 3.24 -3.26
N LEU A 212 -13.14 4.28 -4.05
CA LEU A 212 -11.97 4.32 -4.94
C LEU A 212 -10.69 4.32 -4.10
N LEU A 213 -10.61 5.14 -3.04
CA LEU A 213 -9.46 5.23 -2.16
C LEU A 213 -9.20 3.90 -1.45
N LEU A 214 -10.24 3.22 -0.98
CA LEU A 214 -10.12 1.91 -0.35
C LEU A 214 -9.64 0.83 -1.33
N SER A 215 -10.25 0.78 -2.52
CA SER A 215 -9.86 -0.14 -3.59
C SER A 215 -8.40 0.08 -3.99
N PHE A 216 -8.03 1.34 -4.19
CA PHE A 216 -6.68 1.70 -4.60
C PHE A 216 -5.67 1.40 -3.51
N HIS A 217 -5.94 1.72 -2.23
CA HIS A 217 -5.09 1.33 -1.10
C HIS A 217 -4.72 -0.16 -1.13
N ASN A 218 -5.70 -1.04 -1.31
CA ASN A 218 -5.46 -2.48 -1.35
C ASN A 218 -4.63 -2.88 -2.59
N PHE A 219 -4.95 -2.31 -3.75
CA PHE A 219 -4.21 -2.53 -4.99
C PHE A 219 -2.74 -2.06 -4.92
N ILE A 220 -2.49 -0.84 -4.46
CA ILE A 220 -1.12 -0.33 -4.40
C ILE A 220 -0.32 -1.09 -3.34
N SER A 221 -0.95 -1.52 -2.25
CA SER A 221 -0.31 -2.38 -1.24
C SER A 221 0.16 -3.71 -1.85
N PHE A 222 -0.67 -4.34 -2.70
CA PHE A 222 -0.28 -5.54 -3.45
C PHE A 222 0.92 -5.29 -4.37
N ILE A 223 0.98 -4.16 -5.08
CA ILE A 223 2.14 -3.78 -5.89
C ILE A 223 3.37 -3.54 -5.01
N ASN A 224 3.21 -2.86 -3.88
CA ASN A 224 4.29 -2.52 -2.97
C ASN A 224 4.83 -3.75 -2.23
N GLY A 225 4.04 -4.83 -2.15
CA GLY A 225 4.34 -6.01 -1.34
C GLY A 225 4.19 -5.75 0.16
N ARG A 226 3.68 -4.57 0.55
CA ARG A 226 3.50 -4.06 1.91
C ARG A 226 2.38 -3.05 1.97
N GLU A 227 1.70 -2.93 3.11
CA GLU A 227 0.58 -2.01 3.22
C GLU A 227 1.02 -0.54 3.21
N THR A 228 0.38 0.24 2.35
CA THR A 228 0.50 1.69 2.30
C THR A 228 -0.76 2.30 1.69
N SER A 229 -0.99 3.59 1.91
CA SER A 229 -2.21 4.29 1.51
C SER A 229 -1.91 5.69 1.01
N LEU A 230 -2.94 6.36 0.51
CA LEU A 230 -2.88 7.77 0.14
C LEU A 230 -3.06 8.61 1.41
N TYR A 231 -2.08 9.46 1.69
CA TYR A 231 -2.08 10.39 2.81
C TYR A 231 -2.20 11.82 2.33
N PHE A 232 -2.62 12.69 3.24
CA PHE A 232 -2.57 14.14 3.06
C PHE A 232 -3.35 14.58 1.82
N LEU A 233 -4.61 14.15 1.75
CA LEU A 233 -5.50 14.46 0.64
C LEU A 233 -5.78 15.96 0.63
N LYS A 234 -5.67 16.63 -0.52
CA LYS A 234 -6.00 18.05 -0.66
C LYS A 234 -6.98 18.26 -1.80
N GLY A 235 -8.14 18.82 -1.48
CA GLY A 235 -9.15 19.18 -2.45
C GLY A 235 -8.85 20.51 -3.11
N GLU A 236 -8.70 20.53 -4.43
CA GLU A 236 -8.45 21.74 -5.22
C GLU A 236 -9.70 22.13 -6.04
N HIS A 237 -10.08 23.41 -5.97
CA HIS A 237 -11.08 24.01 -6.85
C HIS A 237 -10.57 25.36 -7.33
N GLU A 238 -10.65 25.64 -8.64
CA GLU A 238 -10.18 26.90 -9.24
C GLU A 238 -8.73 27.28 -8.86
N ASN A 239 -7.84 26.28 -8.73
CA ASN A 239 -6.44 26.41 -8.27
C ASN A 239 -6.26 26.79 -6.79
N GLU A 240 -7.32 26.77 -5.99
CA GLU A 240 -7.27 26.98 -4.54
C GLU A 240 -7.51 25.68 -3.78
N ILE A 241 -6.74 25.46 -2.71
CA ILE A 241 -6.96 24.32 -1.81
C ILE A 241 -8.06 24.67 -0.83
N ILE A 242 -9.21 24.00 -0.95
CA ILE A 242 -10.43 24.30 -0.19
C ILE A 242 -10.59 23.40 1.05
N TRP A 243 -9.98 22.21 1.04
CA TRP A 243 -9.94 21.32 2.20
C TRP A 243 -8.74 20.39 2.15
N GLN A 244 -8.33 19.87 3.31
CA GLN A 244 -7.19 18.97 3.47
C GLN A 244 -7.49 17.89 4.52
N ASP A 245 -7.29 16.61 4.18
CA ASP A 245 -7.49 15.47 5.09
C ASP A 245 -6.14 14.90 5.56
N PHE A 246 -5.93 14.96 6.87
CA PHE A 246 -4.77 14.45 7.61
C PHE A 246 -5.13 13.26 8.50
N SER A 247 -6.27 12.62 8.26
CA SER A 247 -6.68 11.44 8.99
C SER A 247 -5.67 10.30 8.82
N SER A 248 -5.57 9.45 9.83
CA SER A 248 -4.65 8.32 9.79
C SER A 248 -5.27 7.16 9.01
N TYR A 249 -4.55 6.71 7.99
CA TYR A 249 -4.83 5.46 7.28
C TYR A 249 -3.83 4.37 7.71
N PHE A 250 -4.05 3.13 7.27
CA PHE A 250 -3.08 2.08 7.52
C PHE A 250 -1.89 2.20 6.56
N CYS A 251 -0.68 2.13 7.13
CA CYS A 251 0.59 2.08 6.41
C CYS A 251 1.62 1.47 7.35
N GLU A 252 2.45 0.56 6.83
CA GLU A 252 3.51 -0.03 7.63
C GLU A 252 4.81 0.81 7.60
N PRO A 253 5.60 0.81 8.69
CA PRO A 253 6.91 1.44 8.69
C PRO A 253 7.83 0.71 7.71
N PHE A 254 8.73 1.41 7.05
CA PHE A 254 9.62 0.92 6.01
C PHE A 254 10.37 -0.36 6.42
N LYS A 255 10.43 -1.29 5.46
CA LYS A 255 11.10 -2.57 5.51
C LYS A 255 11.30 -3.00 4.07
N GLU A 256 12.52 -3.41 3.74
CA GLU A 256 12.84 -3.95 2.43
C GLU A 256 12.25 -5.36 2.30
N VAL A 257 11.47 -5.59 1.24
CA VAL A 257 10.86 -6.89 0.93
C VAL A 257 11.02 -7.21 -0.54
N THR A 258 11.04 -8.50 -0.86
CA THR A 258 10.93 -8.95 -2.25
C THR A 258 9.51 -8.71 -2.74
N ARG A 259 9.39 -8.28 -4.00
CA ARG A 259 8.11 -8.01 -4.65
C ARG A 259 8.20 -8.26 -6.15
N TRP A 260 7.13 -8.80 -6.72
CA TRP A 260 7.04 -9.15 -8.14
C TRP A 260 7.13 -7.94 -9.08
N SER A 261 6.74 -6.74 -8.61
CA SER A 261 6.64 -5.52 -9.41
C SER A 261 7.96 -4.72 -9.52
N ASN A 262 9.03 -5.17 -8.84
CA ASN A 262 10.33 -4.48 -8.81
C ASN A 262 11.15 -4.76 -10.08
N ILE A 263 10.72 -4.18 -11.19
CA ILE A 263 11.39 -4.26 -12.50
C ILE A 263 11.70 -2.85 -13.02
N ILE A 264 12.67 -2.76 -13.93
CA ILE A 264 13.03 -1.52 -14.62
C ILE A 264 12.10 -1.35 -15.83
N GLY A 265 11.64 -0.11 -16.04
CA GLY A 265 10.85 0.29 -17.20
C GLY A 265 9.34 0.29 -16.96
N LEU A 266 8.60 0.53 -18.05
CA LEU A 266 7.14 0.65 -18.04
C LEU A 266 6.50 -0.71 -17.72
N ASN A 267 6.01 -0.84 -16.51
CA ASN A 267 5.14 -1.94 -16.13
C ASN A 267 3.70 -1.67 -16.57
N ARG A 268 2.98 -2.73 -16.94
CA ARG A 268 1.59 -2.65 -17.39
C ARG A 268 0.62 -2.64 -16.20
N LEU A 269 0.91 -1.85 -15.16
CA LEU A 269 0.14 -1.90 -13.91
C LEU A 269 -1.31 -1.45 -14.10
N ASN A 270 -1.58 -0.53 -15.04
CA ASN A 270 -2.94 -0.13 -15.36
C ASN A 270 -3.81 -1.31 -15.83
N ASP A 271 -3.24 -2.30 -16.54
CA ASP A 271 -3.99 -3.47 -16.99
C ASP A 271 -4.53 -4.28 -15.81
N ILE A 272 -3.72 -4.41 -14.74
CA ILE A 272 -4.12 -5.05 -13.49
C ILE A 272 -5.16 -4.19 -12.78
N TRP A 273 -4.95 -2.87 -12.73
CA TRP A 273 -5.86 -1.94 -12.06
C TRP A 273 -7.27 -1.99 -12.61
N VAL A 274 -7.43 -2.08 -13.94
CA VAL A 274 -8.75 -2.18 -14.57
C VAL A 274 -9.48 -3.43 -14.11
N ASN A 275 -8.83 -4.60 -14.17
CA ASN A 275 -9.45 -5.87 -13.74
C ASN A 275 -9.71 -5.89 -12.23
N PHE A 276 -8.77 -5.36 -11.44
CA PHE A 276 -8.91 -5.21 -10.00
C PHE A 276 -10.12 -4.36 -9.64
N SER A 277 -10.26 -3.20 -10.28
CA SER A 277 -11.37 -2.28 -10.05
C SER A 277 -12.71 -2.85 -10.47
N GLU A 278 -12.76 -3.64 -11.55
CA GLU A 278 -13.98 -4.32 -11.97
C GLU A 278 -14.38 -5.43 -11.00
N MET A 279 -13.42 -6.23 -10.51
CA MET A 279 -13.67 -7.20 -9.45
C MET A 279 -14.15 -6.54 -8.15
N TRP A 280 -13.58 -5.39 -7.79
CA TRP A 280 -13.92 -4.67 -6.55
C TRP A 280 -15.39 -4.22 -6.46
N LYS A 281 -16.10 -4.08 -7.59
CA LYS A 281 -17.52 -3.69 -7.61
C LYS A 281 -18.45 -4.81 -7.14
N ASP A 282 -17.99 -6.05 -7.20
CA ASP A 282 -18.72 -7.25 -6.78
C ASP A 282 -18.32 -7.58 -5.33
N PRO A 283 -19.25 -7.55 -4.35
CA PRO A 283 -18.93 -7.77 -2.95
C PRO A 283 -18.18 -9.09 -2.67
N ASP A 284 -18.57 -10.18 -3.33
CA ASP A 284 -17.95 -11.50 -3.10
C ASP A 284 -16.51 -11.52 -3.63
N LYS A 285 -16.26 -10.83 -4.75
CA LYS A 285 -14.90 -10.71 -5.33
C LYS A 285 -14.06 -9.69 -4.57
N LYS A 286 -14.66 -8.63 -4.03
CA LYS A 286 -14.01 -7.66 -3.14
C LYS A 286 -13.47 -8.35 -1.89
N ASP A 287 -14.27 -9.20 -1.25
CA ASP A 287 -13.84 -9.97 -0.07
C ASP A 287 -12.68 -10.92 -0.43
N PHE A 288 -12.77 -11.62 -1.56
CA PHE A 288 -11.66 -12.42 -2.06
C PHE A 288 -10.37 -11.60 -2.22
N LEU A 289 -10.42 -10.43 -2.88
CA LEU A 289 -9.25 -9.56 -3.08
C LEU A 289 -8.67 -9.10 -1.75
N LEU A 290 -9.52 -8.62 -0.84
CA LEU A 290 -9.13 -8.16 0.49
C LEU A 290 -8.35 -9.24 1.25
N TYR A 291 -8.90 -10.45 1.34
CA TYR A 291 -8.28 -11.53 2.10
C TYR A 291 -7.06 -12.11 1.40
N ALA A 292 -7.10 -12.32 0.07
CA ALA A 292 -5.97 -12.89 -0.65
C ALA A 292 -4.75 -11.96 -0.60
N ILE A 293 -4.95 -10.65 -0.75
CA ILE A 293 -3.90 -9.65 -0.59
C ILE A 293 -3.44 -9.56 0.87
N HIS A 294 -4.35 -9.58 1.84
CA HIS A 294 -3.97 -9.61 3.27
C HIS A 294 -3.03 -10.79 3.59
N TRP A 295 -3.35 -12.01 3.14
CA TRP A 295 -2.50 -13.18 3.36
C TRP A 295 -1.15 -13.07 2.65
N TYR A 296 -1.15 -12.57 1.41
CA TYR A 296 0.08 -12.28 0.69
C TYR A 296 0.97 -11.28 1.44
N LEU A 297 0.42 -10.15 1.87
CA LEU A 297 1.17 -9.09 2.54
C LEU A 297 1.75 -9.55 3.88
N ASN A 298 0.99 -10.31 4.68
CA ASN A 298 1.50 -10.84 5.95
C ASN A 298 2.61 -11.89 5.76
N GLY A 299 2.47 -12.77 4.76
CA GLY A 299 3.52 -13.71 4.38
C GLY A 299 4.78 -13.00 3.88
N ASN A 300 4.61 -11.98 3.03
CA ASN A 300 5.72 -11.25 2.41
C ASN A 300 6.45 -10.32 3.39
N ALA A 301 5.72 -9.67 4.29
CA ALA A 301 6.28 -8.84 5.36
C ALA A 301 7.00 -9.66 6.43
N ASN A 302 6.87 -10.98 6.41
CA ASN A 302 7.41 -11.89 7.41
C ASN A 302 6.87 -11.61 8.84
N ASN A 303 5.57 -11.28 8.95
CA ASN A 303 4.92 -10.80 10.19
C ASN A 303 4.68 -11.89 11.25
N GLY A 304 5.19 -13.10 11.04
CA GLY A 304 5.10 -14.22 11.99
C GLY A 304 6.36 -15.06 12.05
N SER A 305 7.52 -14.49 11.73
CA SER A 305 8.74 -15.23 11.33
C SER A 305 8.48 -16.15 10.13
N THR A 306 9.51 -16.84 9.65
CA THR A 306 9.40 -17.66 8.43
C THR A 306 8.27 -18.68 8.55
N GLU A 307 8.12 -19.27 9.74
CA GLU A 307 7.15 -20.29 10.07
C GLU A 307 5.70 -19.76 10.02
N GLY A 308 5.41 -18.61 10.63
CA GLY A 308 4.08 -17.99 10.55
C GLY A 308 3.75 -17.53 9.13
N SER A 309 4.75 -17.07 8.39
CA SER A 309 4.61 -16.63 7.01
C SER A 309 4.23 -17.77 6.07
N ILE A 310 4.80 -18.98 6.28
CA ILE A 310 4.39 -20.19 5.55
C ILE A 310 2.91 -20.50 5.80
N ILE A 311 2.41 -20.28 7.01
CA ILE A 311 0.99 -20.49 7.34
C ILE A 311 0.10 -19.45 6.60
N PHE A 312 0.47 -18.17 6.61
CA PHE A 312 -0.27 -17.14 5.86
C PHE A 312 -0.36 -17.47 4.37
N VAL A 313 0.77 -17.86 3.77
CA VAL A 313 0.86 -18.22 2.35
C VAL A 313 0.00 -19.44 2.02
N GLN A 314 0.03 -20.48 2.87
CA GLN A 314 -0.82 -21.65 2.70
C GLN A 314 -2.32 -21.26 2.72
N THR A 315 -2.72 -20.40 3.66
CA THR A 315 -4.11 -19.91 3.74
C THR A 315 -4.48 -19.12 2.50
N GLY A 316 -3.59 -18.26 2.00
CA GLY A 316 -3.78 -17.53 0.75
C GLY A 316 -3.95 -18.45 -0.46
N LEU A 317 -3.10 -19.46 -0.62
CA LEU A 317 -3.20 -20.44 -1.71
C LEU A 317 -4.49 -21.25 -1.65
N GLU A 318 -4.93 -21.63 -0.46
CA GLU A 318 -6.19 -22.36 -0.28
C GLU A 318 -7.41 -21.48 -0.57
N LEU A 319 -7.39 -20.21 -0.17
CA LEU A 319 -8.41 -19.23 -0.55
C LEU A 319 -8.49 -19.08 -2.07
N VAL A 320 -7.35 -18.92 -2.74
CA VAL A 320 -7.29 -18.81 -4.20
C VAL A 320 -7.82 -20.07 -4.88
N TYR A 321 -7.44 -21.26 -4.40
CA TYR A 321 -7.97 -22.53 -4.90
C TYR A 321 -9.51 -22.58 -4.80
N ASN A 322 -10.07 -22.32 -3.62
CA ASN A 322 -11.50 -22.42 -3.38
C ASN A 322 -12.26 -21.40 -4.24
N TRP A 323 -11.84 -20.13 -4.21
CA TRP A 323 -12.50 -19.10 -4.99
C TRP A 323 -12.35 -19.35 -6.50
N PHE A 324 -11.13 -19.53 -7.01
CA PHE A 324 -10.90 -19.60 -8.45
C PHE A 324 -11.36 -20.92 -9.06
N LEU A 325 -10.98 -22.08 -8.51
CA LEU A 325 -11.27 -23.37 -9.13
C LEU A 325 -12.66 -23.90 -8.80
N ILE A 326 -13.12 -23.69 -7.56
CA ILE A 326 -14.40 -24.24 -7.10
C ILE A 326 -15.55 -23.28 -7.41
N GLU A 327 -15.45 -22.02 -6.99
CA GLU A 327 -16.56 -21.08 -7.15
C GLU A 327 -16.64 -20.50 -8.56
N GLN A 328 -15.53 -19.99 -9.10
CA GLN A 328 -15.52 -19.34 -10.41
C GLN A 328 -15.50 -20.35 -11.56
N LYS A 329 -14.63 -21.37 -11.50
CA LYS A 329 -14.51 -22.36 -12.59
C LYS A 329 -15.42 -23.59 -12.42
N LYS A 330 -15.93 -23.86 -11.21
CA LYS A 330 -16.79 -25.02 -10.90
C LYS A 330 -16.22 -26.36 -11.39
N LEU A 331 -14.89 -26.52 -11.30
CA LEU A 331 -14.20 -27.71 -11.80
C LEU A 331 -14.47 -28.95 -10.95
N ILE A 332 -14.75 -28.77 -9.66
CA ILE A 332 -15.01 -29.84 -8.70
C ILE A 332 -16.26 -29.44 -7.92
N LEU A 333 -17.22 -30.35 -7.81
CA LEU A 333 -18.53 -30.11 -7.18
C LEU A 333 -18.65 -30.88 -5.86
N GLY A 334 -19.35 -30.30 -4.89
CA GLY A 334 -19.75 -30.99 -3.65
C GLY A 334 -18.61 -31.31 -2.69
N SER A 335 -18.80 -32.33 -1.84
CA SER A 335 -17.86 -32.75 -0.78
C SER A 335 -16.48 -33.22 -1.29
N ASP A 336 -16.38 -33.51 -2.58
CA ASP A 336 -15.12 -33.93 -3.20
C ASP A 336 -14.12 -32.77 -3.26
N ALA A 337 -14.59 -31.52 -3.30
CA ALA A 337 -13.73 -30.33 -3.25
C ALA A 337 -13.08 -30.11 -1.88
N SER A 338 -13.76 -30.51 -0.79
CA SER A 338 -13.28 -30.28 0.59
C SER A 338 -12.28 -31.32 1.08
N ASN A 339 -12.29 -32.54 0.55
CA ASN A 339 -11.45 -33.65 1.02
C ASN A 339 -10.11 -33.81 0.28
N ILE A 340 -9.74 -32.84 -0.55
CA ILE A 340 -8.48 -32.88 -1.30
C ILE A 340 -7.32 -32.44 -0.40
N ALA A 341 -6.24 -33.22 -0.40
CA ALA A 341 -5.01 -32.87 0.31
C ALA A 341 -4.46 -31.52 -0.14
N ALA A 342 -3.87 -30.74 0.78
CA ALA A 342 -3.38 -29.40 0.49
C ALA A 342 -2.38 -29.35 -0.69
N SER A 343 -1.49 -30.34 -0.81
CA SER A 343 -0.54 -30.45 -1.93
C SER A 343 -1.28 -30.58 -3.26
N ASN A 344 -2.32 -31.40 -3.31
CA ASN A 344 -3.14 -31.60 -4.49
C ASN A 344 -3.98 -30.36 -4.84
N LYS A 345 -4.48 -29.60 -3.85
CA LYS A 345 -5.13 -28.31 -4.11
C LYS A 345 -4.17 -27.34 -4.81
N ILE A 346 -2.95 -27.23 -4.31
CA ILE A 346 -1.91 -26.39 -4.92
C ILE A 346 -1.58 -26.91 -6.34
N ARG A 347 -1.35 -28.21 -6.53
CA ARG A 347 -1.07 -28.78 -7.86
C ARG A 347 -2.15 -28.49 -8.89
N LEU A 348 -3.42 -28.68 -8.52
CA LEU A 348 -4.56 -28.39 -9.39
C LEU A 348 -4.61 -26.90 -9.75
N LEU A 349 -4.35 -26.02 -8.77
CA LEU A 349 -4.29 -24.59 -8.99
C LEU A 349 -3.15 -24.23 -9.97
N LEU A 350 -1.92 -24.68 -9.71
CA LEU A 350 -0.77 -24.38 -10.55
C LEU A 350 -0.95 -24.89 -11.99
N SER A 351 -1.46 -26.10 -12.14
CA SER A 351 -1.78 -26.70 -13.45
C SER A 351 -2.80 -25.87 -14.23
N GLN A 352 -3.88 -25.44 -13.57
CA GLN A 352 -4.92 -24.63 -14.21
C GLN A 352 -4.43 -23.24 -14.65
N LEU A 353 -3.38 -22.73 -14.02
CA LEU A 353 -2.79 -21.41 -14.27
C LEU A 353 -1.52 -21.48 -15.15
N SER A 354 -1.14 -22.66 -15.64
CA SER A 354 0.13 -22.90 -16.33
C SER A 354 1.36 -22.41 -15.54
N ILE A 355 1.35 -22.59 -14.21
CA ILE A 355 2.48 -22.27 -13.33
C ILE A 355 3.32 -23.54 -13.14
N PRO A 356 4.67 -23.48 -13.25
CA PRO A 356 5.54 -24.63 -13.01
C PRO A 356 5.35 -25.20 -11.61
N ARG A 357 5.31 -26.53 -11.51
CA ARG A 357 5.09 -27.25 -10.25
C ARG A 357 6.40 -27.78 -9.66
N GLU A 358 7.42 -27.93 -10.50
CA GLU A 358 8.71 -28.46 -10.15
C GLU A 358 9.42 -27.55 -9.14
N ILE A 359 10.26 -28.13 -8.28
CA ILE A 359 11.15 -27.36 -7.42
C ILE A 359 12.14 -26.62 -8.34
N PRO A 360 12.20 -25.27 -8.29
CA PRO A 360 13.18 -24.53 -9.10
C PRO A 360 14.60 -24.92 -8.72
N VAL A 361 15.48 -25.04 -9.71
CA VAL A 361 16.88 -25.46 -9.51
C VAL A 361 17.66 -24.49 -8.62
N GLU A 362 17.22 -23.24 -8.55
CA GLU A 362 17.79 -22.19 -7.70
C GLU A 362 17.46 -22.38 -6.20
N SER A 363 16.49 -23.24 -5.86
CA SER A 363 16.15 -23.65 -4.49
C SER A 363 17.00 -24.84 -4.04
N GLU A 364 18.32 -24.64 -3.99
CA GLU A 364 19.31 -25.69 -3.73
C GLU A 364 19.08 -26.45 -2.42
N ASN A 365 18.52 -25.81 -1.39
CA ASN A 365 18.30 -26.45 -0.10
C ASN A 365 17.00 -27.27 -0.11
N LEU A 366 15.95 -26.81 -0.78
CA LEU A 366 14.76 -27.63 -1.03
C LEU A 366 15.07 -28.85 -1.89
N MET A 367 15.93 -28.72 -2.90
CA MET A 367 16.34 -29.83 -3.77
C MET A 367 17.05 -30.97 -3.02
N LYS A 368 17.64 -30.69 -1.84
CA LYS A 368 18.29 -31.71 -1.00
C LYS A 368 17.27 -32.60 -0.26
N LEU A 369 16.00 -32.21 -0.22
CA LEU A 369 14.91 -33.02 0.31
C LEU A 369 14.55 -34.09 -0.74
N ALA A 370 15.45 -35.07 -0.88
CA ALA A 370 15.68 -35.91 -2.05
C ALA A 370 14.55 -36.85 -2.49
N ASP A 371 13.41 -36.88 -1.80
CA ASP A 371 12.32 -37.85 -2.01
C ASP A 371 10.97 -37.22 -2.38
N MET A 372 10.93 -35.92 -2.70
CA MET A 372 9.67 -35.19 -2.93
C MET A 372 9.32 -35.10 -4.41
N GLU A 373 8.03 -35.28 -4.74
CA GLU A 373 7.54 -35.35 -6.11
C GLU A 373 7.59 -33.99 -6.81
N ASP A 374 7.20 -32.92 -6.10
CA ASP A 374 7.14 -31.56 -6.63
C ASP A 374 7.16 -30.49 -5.53
N GLY A 375 7.20 -29.21 -5.94
CA GLY A 375 7.29 -28.09 -5.01
C GLY A 375 6.04 -27.92 -4.12
N ALA A 376 4.87 -28.37 -4.59
CA ALA A 376 3.64 -28.34 -3.79
C ALA A 376 3.71 -29.34 -2.61
N GLU A 377 4.28 -30.53 -2.84
CA GLU A 377 4.52 -31.49 -1.76
C GLU A 377 5.50 -30.95 -0.73
N VAL A 378 6.65 -30.44 -1.17
CA VAL A 378 7.70 -29.90 -0.29
C VAL A 378 7.13 -28.81 0.62
N PHE A 379 6.45 -27.83 0.03
CA PHE A 379 5.85 -26.72 0.76
C PHE A 379 4.87 -27.22 1.82
N THR A 380 4.00 -28.16 1.47
CA THR A 380 2.97 -28.65 2.39
C THR A 380 3.51 -29.57 3.47
N VAL A 381 4.55 -30.37 3.21
CA VAL A 381 5.21 -31.17 4.24
C VAL A 381 5.86 -30.28 5.28
N ILE A 382 6.61 -29.25 4.86
CA ILE A 382 7.22 -28.27 5.78
C ILE A 382 6.12 -27.58 6.60
N ARG A 383 5.06 -27.09 5.95
CA ARG A 383 3.91 -26.49 6.65
C ARG A 383 3.26 -27.46 7.63
N ASN A 384 3.07 -28.72 7.25
CA ASN A 384 2.47 -29.74 8.11
C ASN A 384 3.35 -30.04 9.33
N ALA A 385 4.66 -30.02 9.18
CA ALA A 385 5.60 -30.19 10.30
C ALA A 385 5.52 -29.02 11.29
N LEU A 386 5.27 -27.80 10.81
CA LEU A 386 5.08 -26.61 11.64
C LEU A 386 3.78 -26.63 12.44
N VAL A 387 2.67 -27.03 11.80
CA VAL A 387 1.33 -26.96 12.42
C VAL A 387 1.04 -28.17 13.31
N HIS A 388 1.49 -29.37 12.91
CA HIS A 388 1.12 -30.59 13.61
C HIS A 388 2.22 -31.00 14.60
N GLY A 389 2.02 -30.69 15.88
CA GLY A 389 2.96 -30.98 16.96
C GLY A 389 3.12 -32.47 17.33
N GLN A 390 2.96 -33.41 16.41
CA GLN A 390 3.24 -34.84 16.66
C GLN A 390 4.74 -35.06 16.85
N GLU A 391 5.15 -36.02 17.69
CA GLU A 391 6.57 -36.22 18.02
C GLU A 391 7.46 -36.43 16.80
N LYS A 392 7.01 -37.27 15.85
CA LYS A 392 7.72 -37.48 14.57
C LYS A 392 7.89 -36.17 13.81
N LYS A 393 6.81 -35.42 13.59
CA LYS A 393 6.83 -34.14 12.88
C LYS A 393 7.69 -33.07 13.55
N ARG A 394 7.75 -33.05 14.89
CA ARG A 394 8.66 -32.17 15.64
C ARG A 394 10.13 -32.58 15.48
N ARG A 395 10.43 -33.86 15.29
CA ARG A 395 11.78 -34.35 14.98
C ARG A 395 12.14 -34.00 13.54
N ASP A 396 11.25 -34.28 12.58
CA ASP A 396 11.42 -33.92 11.17
C ASP A 396 11.69 -32.41 11.01
N LEU A 397 10.98 -31.56 11.78
CA LEU A 397 11.20 -30.11 11.77
C LEU A 397 12.60 -29.70 12.27
N ARG A 398 13.22 -30.45 13.18
CA ARG A 398 14.60 -30.18 13.63
C ARG A 398 15.62 -30.43 12.52
N ASP A 399 15.31 -31.39 11.64
CA ASP A 399 16.17 -31.76 10.53
C ASP A 399 15.98 -30.81 9.32
N ILE A 400 14.82 -30.15 9.22
CA ILE A 400 14.56 -29.07 8.25
C ILE A 400 15.16 -27.76 8.79
N GLY A 401 16.29 -27.34 8.22
CA GLY A 401 16.98 -26.11 8.60
C GLY A 401 16.24 -24.82 8.24
N SER A 402 16.77 -23.69 8.70
CA SER A 402 16.18 -22.37 8.45
C SER A 402 16.19 -21.96 6.98
N MET A 403 17.16 -22.45 6.20
CA MET A 403 17.30 -22.10 4.79
C MET A 403 16.26 -22.83 3.93
N GLU A 404 15.99 -24.09 4.24
CA GLU A 404 14.92 -24.89 3.64
C GLU A 404 13.56 -24.24 3.90
N ARG A 405 13.30 -23.77 5.13
CA ARG A 405 12.06 -23.04 5.45
C ARG A 405 11.95 -21.73 4.70
N PHE A 406 13.05 -20.99 4.58
CA PHE A 406 13.09 -19.73 3.84
C PHE A 406 12.80 -19.97 2.35
N GLU A 407 13.45 -20.95 1.71
CA GLU A 407 13.19 -21.29 0.31
C GLU A 407 11.76 -21.80 0.11
N ALA A 408 11.19 -22.55 1.07
CA ALA A 408 9.79 -22.97 1.02
C ALA A 408 8.84 -21.78 1.09
N LEU A 409 9.13 -20.79 1.95
CA LEU A 409 8.36 -19.55 2.03
C LEU A 409 8.39 -18.79 0.69
N GLU A 410 9.58 -18.62 0.11
CA GLU A 410 9.72 -17.93 -1.18
C GLU A 410 9.00 -18.70 -2.29
N LEU A 411 9.05 -20.04 -2.31
CA LEU A 411 8.31 -20.87 -3.26
C LEU A 411 6.80 -20.69 -3.13
N GLY A 412 6.27 -20.74 -1.91
CA GLY A 412 4.84 -20.53 -1.67
C GLY A 412 4.39 -19.11 -2.02
N LEU A 413 5.18 -18.09 -1.70
CA LEU A 413 4.90 -16.70 -2.07
C LEU A 413 4.91 -16.54 -3.59
N TRP A 414 5.83 -17.19 -4.29
CA TRP A 414 5.90 -17.16 -5.75
C TRP A 414 4.64 -17.76 -6.38
N TYR A 415 4.17 -18.90 -5.88
CA TYR A 415 2.91 -19.50 -6.31
C TYR A 415 1.70 -18.57 -6.07
N LEU A 416 1.64 -17.94 -4.90
CA LEU A 416 0.55 -17.04 -4.55
C LEU A 416 0.57 -15.76 -5.42
N GLU A 417 1.73 -15.15 -5.61
CA GLU A 417 1.92 -13.98 -6.48
C GLU A 417 1.49 -14.27 -7.91
N LEU A 418 2.00 -15.35 -8.50
CA LEU A 418 1.67 -15.75 -9.86
C LEU A 418 0.17 -16.04 -10.01
N SER A 419 -0.44 -16.66 -9.00
CA SER A 419 -1.88 -16.92 -9.03
C SER A 419 -2.70 -15.63 -9.04
N LEU A 420 -2.34 -14.65 -8.19
CA LEU A 420 -2.98 -13.34 -8.17
C LEU A 420 -2.76 -12.56 -9.48
N LEU A 421 -1.53 -12.58 -10.01
CA LEU A 421 -1.21 -11.93 -11.29
C LEU A 421 -1.99 -12.53 -12.46
N HIS A 422 -2.16 -13.86 -12.48
CA HIS A 422 -2.96 -14.53 -13.50
C HIS A 422 -4.44 -14.14 -13.38
N ILE A 423 -5.02 -14.20 -12.17
CA ILE A 423 -6.42 -13.84 -11.91
C ILE A 423 -6.71 -12.39 -12.30
N LEU A 424 -5.78 -11.48 -12.01
CA LEU A 424 -5.90 -10.07 -12.36
C LEU A 424 -5.51 -9.78 -13.83
N GLY A 425 -5.18 -10.80 -14.61
CA GLY A 425 -4.91 -10.68 -16.04
C GLY A 425 -3.65 -9.90 -16.38
N TYR A 426 -2.63 -9.93 -15.52
CA TYR A 426 -1.36 -9.27 -15.79
C TYR A 426 -0.64 -9.89 -17.00
N LYS A 427 -0.03 -9.03 -17.82
CA LYS A 427 0.66 -9.41 -19.06
C LYS A 427 2.07 -8.80 -19.19
N GLY A 428 2.55 -8.12 -18.15
CA GLY A 428 3.90 -7.58 -18.12
C GLY A 428 4.92 -8.61 -17.63
N ASN A 429 6.18 -8.18 -17.56
CA ASN A 429 7.22 -8.95 -16.87
C ASN A 429 7.06 -8.84 -15.36
N TYR A 430 7.67 -9.78 -14.64
CA TYR A 430 7.72 -9.76 -13.20
C TYR A 430 9.12 -10.10 -12.70
N LYS A 431 9.42 -9.70 -11.46
CA LYS A 431 10.61 -10.13 -10.74
C LYS A 431 10.31 -11.48 -10.10
N ASN A 432 10.97 -12.52 -10.61
CA ASN A 432 10.94 -13.83 -9.98
C ASN A 432 11.73 -13.78 -8.67
N ARG A 433 11.07 -14.09 -7.55
CA ARG A 433 11.67 -14.09 -6.21
C ARG A 433 12.58 -15.28 -5.93
N ILE A 434 12.43 -16.37 -6.68
CA ILE A 434 13.25 -17.58 -6.54
C ILE A 434 14.62 -17.41 -7.19
N LYS A 435 14.66 -16.71 -8.33
CA LYS A 435 15.90 -16.49 -9.07
C LYS A 435 16.76 -15.43 -8.39
N ARG A 436 18.01 -15.79 -8.10
CA ARG A 436 19.02 -14.88 -7.54
C ARG A 436 19.72 -14.10 -8.67
N GLY A 437 19.84 -12.79 -8.52
CA GLY A 437 20.56 -11.93 -9.48
C GLY A 437 19.82 -10.64 -9.83
N TRP A 438 20.49 -9.77 -10.59
CA TRP A 438 19.90 -8.54 -11.12
C TRP A 438 19.24 -8.84 -12.46
N PHE A 439 17.91 -8.85 -12.48
CA PHE A 439 17.15 -9.20 -13.69
C PHE A 439 16.61 -7.99 -14.45
N GLY A 440 17.00 -6.76 -14.07
CA GLY A 440 16.68 -5.51 -14.76
C GLY A 440 15.21 -5.38 -15.16
N LEU A 441 14.88 -5.84 -16.37
CA LEU A 441 13.54 -5.82 -17.00
C LEU A 441 12.56 -6.90 -16.49
N GLY A 442 12.99 -7.77 -15.58
CA GLY A 442 12.21 -8.93 -15.12
C GLY A 442 12.16 -10.06 -16.16
N GLU A 443 11.35 -11.08 -15.89
CA GLU A 443 11.10 -12.20 -16.80
C GLU A 443 9.62 -12.27 -17.21
N PRO A 444 9.30 -12.87 -18.38
CA PRO A 444 7.92 -13.08 -18.81
C PRO A 444 7.19 -14.04 -17.87
N LEU A 445 5.87 -13.91 -17.81
CA LEU A 445 5.02 -14.76 -16.98
C LEU A 445 4.98 -16.19 -17.54
N PRO A 446 4.83 -17.23 -16.70
CA PRO A 446 4.89 -18.62 -17.15
C PRO A 446 3.88 -18.95 -18.26
N TRP A 447 2.64 -18.48 -18.14
CA TRP A 447 1.55 -18.69 -19.10
C TRP A 447 1.70 -17.89 -20.42
N GLN A 448 2.73 -17.05 -20.57
CA GLN A 448 2.99 -16.37 -21.84
C GLN A 448 3.80 -17.23 -22.82
N LYS A 449 4.46 -18.29 -22.32
CA LYS A 449 5.26 -19.19 -23.18
C LYS A 449 4.40 -20.12 -24.04
N ASP A 450 3.16 -20.37 -23.62
CA ASP A 450 2.21 -21.24 -24.34
C ASP A 450 1.45 -20.51 -25.47
N ALA A 451 1.67 -19.20 -25.64
CA ALA A 451 0.97 -18.36 -26.60
C ALA A 451 1.77 -18.06 -27.88
N SER A 452 2.93 -18.69 -28.07
CA SER A 452 3.84 -18.50 -29.21
C SER A 452 3.89 -19.69 -30.16
#